data_AF-A0A9P9MFW8-F1
#
_entry.id   AF-A0A9P9MFW8-F1
#
_cell.length_a   1.000
_cell.length_b   1.000
_cell.length_c   1.000
_cell.angle_alpha   90.00
_cell.angle_beta   90.00
_cell.angle_gamma   90.00
#
_symmetry.space_group_name_H-M   'P 1'
#
loop_
_entity.id
_entity.type
_entity.pdbx_description
1 polymer ?
#
loop_
_entity_poly.entity_id
_entity_poly.type
_entity_poly.pdbx_seq_one_letter_code
_entity_poly.pdbx_strand_id
1 'polypeptide(L)'
;MTFVEPLRNNKNYQELRGNLPAAGEKRKVRWPAEPVKYLWKLVEIGTLQKNPELNYSDFKYVTEAYHRRYAGTMIDGKIFVERGWHNVHSKIEKDPNYKVFLKRILG
;
A
#
# COMPACT_ATOMS: atom_id res chain seq x y z
N MET A 1 6.01 -3.46 -33.13
CA MET A 1 6.15 -3.01 -31.72
C MET A 1 4.80 -2.50 -31.28
N THR A 2 4.03 -3.31 -30.56
CA THR A 2 2.65 -2.98 -30.18
C THR A 2 2.68 -2.26 -28.84
N PHE A 3 2.39 -0.95 -28.86
CA PHE A 3 2.18 -0.15 -27.67
C PHE A 3 0.90 -0.64 -26.98
N VAL A 4 1.02 -1.19 -25.78
CA VAL A 4 -0.14 -1.60 -24.96
C VAL A 4 -0.49 -0.41 -24.06
N GLU A 5 -1.62 0.23 -24.33
CA GLU A 5 -2.17 1.31 -23.50
C GLU A 5 -2.32 0.86 -22.03
N PRO A 6 -2.01 1.72 -21.05
CA PRO A 6 -2.24 1.40 -19.65
C PRO A 6 -3.74 1.26 -19.42
N LEU A 7 -4.16 0.05 -19.04
CA LEU A 7 -5.52 -0.40 -18.74
C LEU A 7 -6.15 0.38 -17.57
N ARG A 8 -6.39 1.68 -17.73
CA ARG A 8 -6.93 2.53 -16.68
C ARG A 8 -8.45 2.37 -16.53
N ASN A 9 -9.12 1.71 -17.47
CA ASN A 9 -10.59 1.59 -17.48
C ASN A 9 -11.13 0.32 -18.18
N ASN A 10 -10.37 -0.77 -18.25
CA ASN A 10 -10.87 -1.96 -18.93
C ASN A 10 -11.73 -2.82 -18.00
N LYS A 11 -13.04 -2.91 -18.32
CA LYS A 11 -14.03 -3.83 -17.71
C LYS A 11 -13.58 -5.30 -17.71
N ASN A 12 -12.52 -5.60 -18.44
CA ASN A 12 -11.88 -6.91 -18.55
C ASN A 12 -11.07 -7.34 -17.29
N TYR A 13 -10.88 -6.47 -16.29
CA TYR A 13 -10.28 -6.88 -15.01
C TYR A 13 -11.13 -7.93 -14.26
N GLN A 14 -12.40 -8.08 -14.63
CA GLN A 14 -13.34 -9.04 -14.05
C GLN A 14 -13.21 -10.46 -14.63
N GLU A 15 -12.66 -10.64 -15.84
CA GLU A 15 -12.52 -11.98 -16.45
C GLU A 15 -11.24 -12.70 -16.00
N LEU A 16 -10.17 -11.95 -15.68
CA LEU A 16 -8.99 -12.49 -14.97
C LEU A 16 -9.30 -12.91 -13.53
N ARG A 17 -10.51 -12.58 -13.03
CA ARG A 17 -11.02 -12.93 -11.70
C ARG A 17 -11.87 -14.21 -11.69
N GLY A 18 -11.62 -15.19 -12.57
CA GLY A 18 -12.27 -16.51 -12.56
C GLY A 18 -12.13 -17.33 -11.25
N ASN A 19 -11.61 -16.74 -10.18
CA ASN A 19 -11.55 -17.33 -8.85
C ASN A 19 -11.60 -16.29 -7.72
N LEU A 20 -12.38 -15.20 -7.86
CA LEU A 20 -12.68 -14.35 -6.71
C LEU A 20 -14.03 -14.70 -6.07
N PRO A 21 -14.03 -14.93 -4.73
CA PRO A 21 -15.23 -15.32 -4.01
C PRO A 21 -16.30 -14.24 -4.16
N ALA A 22 -17.54 -14.71 -4.21
CA ALA A 22 -18.75 -13.92 -4.40
C ALA A 22 -18.80 -12.68 -3.49
N ALA A 23 -19.45 -11.64 -4.00
CA ALA A 23 -19.48 -10.25 -3.51
C ALA A 23 -20.08 -10.02 -2.10
N GLY A 24 -20.07 -11.00 -1.21
CA GLY A 24 -20.48 -10.89 0.20
C GLY A 24 -19.34 -11.07 1.22
N GLU A 25 -18.24 -11.74 0.85
CA GLU A 25 -17.11 -11.94 1.75
C GLU A 25 -16.06 -10.85 1.50
N LYS A 26 -16.15 -9.72 2.23
CA LYS A 26 -15.02 -8.80 2.39
C LYS A 26 -13.92 -9.48 3.21
N ARG A 27 -13.29 -10.53 2.66
CA ARG A 27 -12.07 -11.09 3.23
C ARG A 27 -11.06 -9.96 3.24
N LYS A 28 -10.79 -9.42 4.43
CA LYS A 28 -9.76 -8.41 4.67
C LYS A 28 -8.47 -9.01 4.12
N VAL A 29 -8.06 -8.58 2.93
CA VAL A 29 -6.86 -9.10 2.30
C VAL A 29 -5.71 -8.74 3.23
N ARG A 30 -5.17 -9.76 3.90
CA ARG A 30 -4.14 -9.61 4.93
C ARG A 30 -2.94 -8.89 4.32
N TRP A 31 -2.46 -7.88 5.03
CA TRP A 31 -1.21 -7.22 4.65
C TRP A 31 -0.05 -8.16 4.99
N PRO A 32 0.86 -8.46 4.05
CA PRO A 32 1.98 -9.33 4.36
C PRO A 32 2.93 -8.61 5.32
N ALA A 33 3.59 -9.35 6.21
CA ALA A 33 4.34 -8.76 7.31
C ALA A 33 5.56 -7.94 6.82
N GLU A 34 6.27 -8.44 5.81
CA GLU A 34 7.45 -7.77 5.24
C GLU A 34 7.12 -6.43 4.57
N PRO A 35 6.14 -6.33 3.65
CA PRO A 35 5.70 -5.06 3.10
C PRO A 35 5.23 -4.07 4.16
N VAL A 36 4.54 -4.53 5.21
CA VAL A 36 4.12 -3.64 6.30
C VAL A 36 5.34 -3.05 7.02
N LYS A 37 6.36 -3.84 7.32
CA LYS A 37 7.61 -3.33 7.91
C LYS A 37 8.26 -2.27 7.02
N TYR A 38 8.32 -2.52 5.71
CA TYR A 38 8.86 -1.55 4.77
C TYR A 38 8.02 -0.27 4.70
N LEU A 39 6.70 -0.40 4.77
CA LEU A 39 5.79 0.74 4.78
C LEU A 39 6.04 1.65 6.00
N TRP A 40 6.19 1.07 7.19
CA TRP A 40 6.55 1.83 8.40
C TRP A 40 7.90 2.53 8.26
N LYS A 41 8.89 1.88 7.63
CA LYS A 41 10.19 2.49 7.34
C LYS A 41 10.08 3.68 6.39
N LEU A 42 9.22 3.61 5.37
CA LEU A 42 8.99 4.74 4.46
C LEU A 42 8.31 5.91 5.18
N VAL A 43 7.35 5.62 6.06
CA VAL A 43 6.72 6.64 6.90
C VAL A 43 7.75 7.27 7.84
N GLU A 44 8.62 6.47 8.47
CA GLU A 44 9.73 6.98 9.30
C GLU A 44 10.61 7.97 8.55
N ILE A 45 11.11 7.56 7.38
CA ILE A 45 11.99 8.37 6.54
C ILE A 45 11.27 9.66 6.10
N GLY A 46 10.01 9.54 5.67
CA GLY A 46 9.23 10.69 5.23
C GLY A 46 8.96 11.69 6.37
N THR A 47 8.63 11.20 7.56
CA THR A 47 8.42 12.02 8.75
C THR A 47 9.71 12.74 9.17
N LEU A 48 10.84 12.02 9.19
CA LEU A 48 12.15 12.61 9.52
C LEU A 48 12.60 13.67 8.51
N GLN A 49 12.33 13.49 7.22
CA GLN A 49 12.70 14.45 6.18
C GLN A 49 11.83 15.71 6.20
N LYS A 50 10.55 15.59 6.56
CA LYS A 50 9.58 16.68 6.44
C LYS A 50 9.39 17.49 7.73
N ASN A 51 9.61 16.89 8.90
CA ASN A 51 9.51 17.49 10.24
C ASN A 51 8.43 18.59 10.36
N PRO A 52 7.13 18.22 10.40
CA PRO A 52 6.60 17.55 11.58
C PRO A 52 5.88 16.21 11.30
N GLU A 53 4.82 16.16 10.50
CA GLU A 53 4.08 14.93 10.19
C GLU A 53 3.86 14.82 8.68
N LEU A 54 3.80 13.59 8.16
CA LEU A 54 3.36 13.33 6.78
C LEU A 54 1.86 13.63 6.65
N ASN A 55 1.53 14.57 5.77
CA ASN A 55 0.14 14.86 5.46
C ASN A 55 -0.46 13.73 4.62
N TYR A 56 -1.79 13.65 4.60
CA TYR A 56 -2.56 12.73 3.76
C TYR A 56 -2.06 12.64 2.30
N SER A 57 -1.71 13.79 1.71
CA SER A 57 -1.20 13.85 0.32
C SER A 57 0.19 13.23 0.15
N ASP A 58 1.02 13.21 1.19
CA ASP A 58 2.37 12.65 1.14
C ASP A 58 2.36 11.11 1.06
N PHE A 59 1.27 10.49 1.51
CA PHE A 59 1.09 9.04 1.39
C PHE A 59 1.02 8.57 -0.06
N LYS A 60 0.80 9.46 -1.04
CA LYS A 60 0.95 9.14 -2.46
C LYS A 60 2.39 8.72 -2.78
N TYR A 61 3.38 9.48 -2.30
CA TYR A 61 4.80 9.18 -2.52
C TYR A 61 5.24 7.94 -1.76
N VAL A 62 4.76 7.78 -0.51
CA VAL A 62 4.98 6.55 0.28
C VAL A 62 4.43 5.33 -0.46
N THR A 63 3.23 5.44 -1.03
CA THR A 63 2.59 4.34 -1.79
C THR A 63 3.35 4.04 -3.08
N GLU A 64 3.84 5.07 -3.79
CA GLU A 64 4.65 4.87 -4.99
C GLU A 64 5.96 4.15 -4.66
N ALA A 65 6.69 4.59 -3.63
CA ALA A 65 7.92 3.94 -3.17
C ALA A 65 7.67 2.50 -2.68
N TYR A 66 6.52 2.27 -2.04
CA TYR A 66 6.06 0.96 -1.62
C TYR A 66 5.80 0.03 -2.82
N HIS A 67 5.11 0.52 -3.84
CA HIS A 67 4.85 -0.24 -5.07
C HIS A 67 6.13 -0.47 -5.87
N ARG A 68 7.03 0.50 -5.99
CA ARG A 68 8.31 0.29 -6.71
C ARG A 68 9.13 -0.89 -6.17
N ARG A 69 9.02 -1.18 -4.87
CA ARG A 69 9.73 -2.30 -4.25
C ARG A 69 9.04 -3.65 -4.46
N TYR A 70 7.71 -3.68 -4.48
CA TYR A 70 6.95 -4.93 -4.40
C TYR A 70 6.03 -5.21 -5.58
N ALA A 71 5.80 -4.25 -6.48
CA ALA A 71 5.00 -4.45 -7.69
C ALA A 71 5.59 -5.59 -8.53
N GLY A 72 4.74 -6.54 -8.91
CA GLY A 72 5.16 -7.73 -9.65
C GLY A 72 5.96 -8.75 -8.85
N THR A 73 6.21 -8.54 -7.55
CA THR A 73 6.93 -9.51 -6.71
C THR A 73 5.98 -10.54 -6.11
N MET A 74 6.50 -11.73 -5.81
CA MET A 74 5.79 -12.76 -5.06
C MET A 74 6.18 -12.68 -3.59
N ILE A 75 5.19 -12.61 -2.70
CA ILE A 75 5.36 -12.54 -1.25
C ILE A 75 4.50 -13.62 -0.64
N ASP A 76 5.10 -14.50 0.18
CA ASP A 76 4.40 -15.66 0.78
C ASP A 76 3.67 -16.52 -0.28
N GLY A 77 4.30 -16.72 -1.45
CA GLY A 77 3.72 -17.50 -2.56
C GLY A 77 2.53 -16.84 -3.26
N LYS A 78 2.27 -15.54 -3.01
CA LYS A 78 1.20 -14.77 -3.65
C LYS A 78 1.76 -13.56 -4.37
N ILE A 79 1.20 -13.24 -5.53
CA ILE A 79 1.52 -11.99 -6.22
C ILE A 79 1.11 -10.83 -5.32
N PHE A 80 2.03 -9.91 -5.12
CA PHE A 80 1.79 -8.70 -4.38
C PHE A 80 0.64 -7.89 -5.00
N VAL A 81 -0.38 -7.61 -4.19
CA VAL A 81 -1.54 -6.84 -4.62
C VAL A 81 -1.29 -5.36 -4.34
N GLU A 82 -1.20 -4.58 -5.42
CA GLU A 82 -1.10 -3.13 -5.35
C GLU A 82 -2.28 -2.51 -4.59
N ARG A 83 -2.01 -1.46 -3.81
CA ARG A 83 -2.98 -0.80 -2.94
C ARG A 83 -3.09 0.68 -3.27
N GLY A 84 -4.32 1.17 -3.31
CA GLY A 84 -4.53 2.62 -3.38
C GLY A 84 -3.97 3.32 -2.15
N TRP A 85 -3.41 4.51 -2.34
CA TRP A 85 -2.80 5.32 -1.28
C TRP A 85 -3.75 5.63 -0.11
N HIS A 86 -5.06 5.70 -0.36
CA HIS A 86 -6.09 5.81 0.69
C HIS A 86 -6.07 4.62 1.66
N ASN A 87 -5.84 3.41 1.15
CA ASN A 87 -5.75 2.19 1.95
C ASN A 87 -4.46 2.15 2.75
N VAL A 88 -3.35 2.63 2.16
CA VAL A 88 -2.05 2.75 2.83
C VAL A 88 -2.15 3.73 3.99
N HIS A 89 -2.70 4.93 3.74
CA HIS A 89 -2.96 5.92 4.78
C HIS A 89 -3.85 5.36 5.89
N SER A 90 -5.02 4.82 5.53
CA SER A 90 -5.94 4.23 6.51
C SER A 90 -5.32 3.09 7.30
N LYS A 91 -4.36 2.36 6.73
CA LYS A 91 -3.67 1.25 7.41
C LYS A 91 -2.72 1.76 8.48
N ILE A 92 -2.01 2.85 8.20
CA ILE A 92 -1.06 3.47 9.14
C ILE A 92 -1.81 4.28 10.19
N GLU A 93 -2.73 5.17 9.79
CA GLU A 93 -3.46 6.05 10.70
C GLU A 93 -4.33 5.28 11.71
N LYS A 94 -4.96 4.18 11.28
CA LYS A 94 -5.78 3.33 12.17
C LYS A 94 -4.95 2.40 13.05
N ASP A 95 -3.64 2.34 12.86
CA ASP A 95 -2.79 1.54 13.72
C ASP A 95 -2.58 2.27 15.06
N PRO A 96 -2.92 1.65 16.20
CA PRO A 96 -2.80 2.30 17.51
C PRO A 96 -1.36 2.70 17.83
N ASN A 97 -0.36 2.07 17.19
CA ASN A 97 1.04 2.40 17.39
C ASN A 97 1.49 3.66 16.64
N TYR A 98 0.69 4.19 15.70
CA TYR A 98 1.10 5.32 14.87
C TYR A 98 1.39 6.57 15.70
N LYS A 99 0.54 6.90 16.68
CA LYS A 99 0.78 8.06 17.58
C LYS A 99 2.03 7.89 18.44
N VAL A 100 2.28 6.66 18.93
CA VAL A 100 3.46 6.34 19.73
C VAL A 100 4.73 6.41 18.88
N PHE A 101 4.65 5.92 17.65
CA PHE A 101 5.71 5.96 16.66
C PHE A 101 6.07 7.39 16.27
N LEU A 102 5.09 8.24 15.98
CA LEU A 102 5.32 9.66 15.70
C LEU A 102 5.99 10.37 16.87
N LYS A 103 5.49 10.17 18.10
CA LYS A 103 6.11 10.76 19.30
C LYS A 103 7.56 10.32 19.47
N ARG A 104 7.86 9.04 19.22
CA ARG A 104 9.23 8.51 19.29
C ARG A 104 10.17 9.16 18.27
N ILE A 105 9.67 9.45 17.07
CA ILE A 105 10.47 10.00 15.97
C ILE A 105 10.65 11.52 16.09
N LEU A 106 9.62 12.22 16.56
CA LEU A 106 9.59 13.68 16.59
C LEU A 106 10.04 14.30 17.92
N GLY A 107 10.10 13.51 19.00
CA GLY A 107 10.48 13.97 20.35
C GLY A 107 9.29 14.31 21.23
#